data_AF-V4BLV4-F1
#
_entry.id   AF-V4BLV4-F1
#
_cell.length_a   1.000
_cell.length_b   1.000
_cell.length_c   1.000
_cell.angle_alpha   90.00
_cell.angle_beta   90.00
_cell.angle_gamma   90.00
#
_symmetry.space_group_name_H-M   'P 1'
#
loop_
_entity.id
_entity.type
_entity.pdbx_description
1 polymer ?
#
loop_
_entity_poly.entity_id
_entity_poly.type
_entity_poly.pdbx_seq_one_letter_code
_entity_poly.pdbx_strand_id
1 'polypeptide(L)'
;QEVNKLSFELQWRESSFMDSQELWAQRFDRVCQENAVLMSTLESRSEELRRSNSRNMALCRERDEILALMDVKEKLKYEKSKSQSAEDQYGNFSATELAVLGACRCRGSDPQPCGCAHAAASLKRDIIKLREEIDLQKQRTEETYLTVDAYRKAFEEQLSKNKVLSVKLSELCVPAVPKAVKAKAALKWLISVLNDGRSLFE
;
A
#
# COMPACT_ATOMS: atom_id res chain seq x y z
N GLN A 1 42.31 -8.50 74.09
CA GLN A 1 41.20 -7.54 73.89
C GLN A 1 40.60 -7.68 72.48
N GLU A 2 41.43 -7.79 71.43
CA GLU A 2 40.95 -7.93 70.03
C GLU A 2 40.11 -9.20 69.77
N VAL A 3 40.46 -10.35 70.36
CA VAL A 3 39.70 -11.60 70.22
C VAL A 3 38.25 -11.47 70.70
N ASN A 4 38.02 -10.75 71.81
CA ASN A 4 36.67 -10.52 72.34
C ASN A 4 35.86 -9.58 71.44
N LYS A 5 36.53 -8.56 70.86
CA LYS A 5 35.91 -7.65 69.89
C LYS A 5 35.49 -8.40 68.62
N LEU A 6 36.38 -9.22 68.06
CA LEU A 6 36.08 -10.03 66.87
C LEU A 6 34.97 -11.05 67.13
N SER A 7 34.95 -11.66 68.31
CA SER A 7 33.89 -12.62 68.70
C SER A 7 32.52 -11.94 68.77
N PHE A 8 32.45 -10.72 69.34
CA PHE A 8 31.23 -9.94 69.36
C PHE A 8 30.77 -9.53 67.96
N GLU A 9 31.70 -9.07 67.11
CA GLU A 9 31.39 -8.71 65.72
C GLU A 9 30.87 -9.90 64.91
N LEU A 10 31.43 -11.10 65.13
CA LEU A 10 30.96 -12.32 64.48
C LEU A 10 29.55 -12.71 64.94
N GLN A 11 29.29 -12.72 66.24
CA GLN A 11 27.95 -13.01 66.78
C GLN A 11 26.90 -12.01 66.27
N TRP A 12 27.25 -10.72 66.25
CA TRP A 12 26.36 -9.69 65.72
C TRP A 12 26.07 -9.88 64.23
N ARG A 13 27.11 -10.19 63.43
CA ARG A 13 26.94 -10.48 61.99
C ARG A 13 26.09 -11.73 61.76
N GLU A 14 26.30 -12.78 62.53
CA GLU A 14 25.54 -14.02 62.43
C GLU A 14 24.06 -13.77 62.74
N SER A 15 23.76 -13.09 63.85
CA SER A 15 22.38 -12.70 64.19
C SER A 15 21.74 -11.84 63.10
N SER A 16 22.44 -10.81 62.60
CA SER A 16 21.92 -9.94 61.54
C SER A 16 21.69 -10.69 60.23
N PHE A 17 22.54 -11.66 59.90
CA PHE A 17 22.37 -12.51 58.73
C PHE A 17 21.14 -13.41 58.85
N MET A 18 20.93 -14.02 60.02
CA MET A 18 19.75 -14.84 60.29
C MET A 18 18.45 -14.03 60.22
N ASP A 19 18.42 -12.84 60.82
CA ASP A 19 17.27 -11.93 60.76
C ASP A 19 16.92 -11.55 59.31
N SER A 20 17.96 -11.28 58.50
CA SER A 20 17.80 -10.97 57.07
C SER A 20 17.25 -12.16 56.30
N GLN A 21 17.78 -13.37 56.54
CA GLN A 21 17.34 -14.59 55.89
C GLN A 21 15.87 -14.90 56.22
N GLU A 22 15.47 -14.76 57.48
CA GLU A 22 14.10 -14.96 57.91
C GLU A 22 13.15 -13.95 57.26
N LEU A 23 13.54 -12.67 57.24
CA LEU A 23 12.75 -11.62 56.58
C LEU A 23 12.54 -11.90 55.08
N TRP A 24 13.58 -12.36 54.39
CA TRP A 24 13.49 -12.72 52.97
C TRP A 24 12.62 -13.96 52.75
N ALA A 25 12.70 -14.97 53.61
CA ALA A 25 11.83 -16.14 53.56
C ALA A 25 10.36 -15.76 53.72
N GLN A 26 10.03 -14.94 54.73
CA GLN A 26 8.66 -14.45 54.94
C GLN A 26 8.13 -13.64 53.75
N ARG A 27 8.97 -12.79 53.14
CA ARG A 27 8.61 -12.03 51.94
C ARG A 27 8.36 -12.95 50.75
N PHE A 28 9.19 -13.96 50.56
CA PHE A 28 9.02 -14.95 49.50
C PHE A 28 7.70 -15.71 49.66
N ASP A 29 7.42 -16.21 50.87
CA ASP A 29 6.18 -16.94 51.17
C ASP A 29 4.95 -16.08 50.89
N ARG A 30 5.00 -14.80 51.25
CA ARG A 30 3.92 -13.84 50.96
C ARG A 30 3.66 -13.71 49.45
N VAL A 31 4.72 -13.52 48.66
CA VAL A 31 4.60 -13.40 47.20
C VAL A 31 4.07 -14.70 46.58
N CYS A 32 4.49 -15.85 47.08
CA CYS A 32 3.97 -17.14 46.62
C CYS A 32 2.47 -17.29 46.91
N GLN A 33 2.01 -16.88 48.10
CA GLN A 33 0.59 -16.89 48.45
C GLN A 33 -0.21 -15.92 47.56
N GLU A 34 0.27 -14.70 47.36
CA GLU A 34 -0.36 -13.71 46.49
C GLU A 34 -0.47 -14.22 45.05
N ASN A 35 0.61 -14.81 44.51
CA ASN A 35 0.60 -15.41 43.17
C ASN A 35 -0.39 -16.57 43.08
N ALA A 36 -0.49 -17.44 44.08
CA ALA A 36 -1.45 -18.54 44.09
C ALA A 36 -2.91 -18.02 44.04
N VAL A 37 -3.22 -16.98 44.81
CA VAL A 37 -4.55 -16.35 44.81
C VAL A 37 -4.85 -15.69 43.45
N LEU A 38 -3.87 -14.99 42.86
CA LEU A 38 -4.03 -14.37 41.54
C LEU A 38 -4.25 -15.41 40.44
N MET A 39 -3.50 -16.51 40.45
CA MET A 39 -3.66 -17.61 39.49
C MET A 39 -5.06 -18.23 39.61
N SER A 40 -5.52 -18.55 40.82
CA SER A 40 -6.86 -19.09 41.03
C SER A 40 -7.96 -18.12 40.59
N THR A 41 -7.79 -16.82 40.85
CA THR A 41 -8.72 -15.78 40.40
C THR A 41 -8.77 -15.70 38.88
N LEU A 42 -7.60 -15.73 38.23
CA LEU A 42 -7.50 -15.69 36.77
C LEU A 42 -8.18 -16.90 36.12
N GLU A 43 -7.97 -18.09 36.67
CA GLU A 43 -8.62 -19.33 36.21
C GLU A 43 -10.14 -19.23 36.33
N SER A 44 -10.66 -18.76 37.46
CA SER A 44 -12.10 -18.54 37.65
C SER A 44 -12.68 -17.55 36.63
N ARG A 45 -11.99 -16.42 36.39
CA ARG A 45 -12.41 -15.42 35.40
C ARG A 45 -12.36 -15.93 33.97
N SER A 46 -11.33 -16.69 33.62
CA SER A 46 -11.20 -17.34 32.31
C SER A 46 -12.37 -18.29 32.05
N GLU A 47 -12.72 -19.09 33.06
CA GLU A 47 -13.83 -20.03 32.98
C GLU A 47 -15.20 -19.33 32.92
N GLU A 48 -15.39 -18.24 33.68
CA GLU A 48 -16.57 -17.37 33.55
C GLU A 48 -16.72 -16.79 32.14
N LEU A 49 -15.63 -16.30 31.56
CA LEU A 49 -15.60 -15.76 30.21
C LEU A 49 -15.96 -16.85 29.18
N ARG A 50 -15.39 -18.05 29.31
CA ARG A 50 -15.69 -19.19 28.44
C ARG A 50 -17.17 -19.58 28.48
N ARG A 51 -17.77 -19.63 29.68
CA ARG A 51 -19.20 -19.90 29.87
C ARG A 51 -20.06 -18.79 29.26
N SER A 52 -19.72 -17.52 29.49
CA SER A 52 -20.42 -16.38 28.91
C SER A 52 -20.38 -16.43 27.38
N ASN A 53 -19.21 -16.67 26.79
CA ASN A 53 -19.05 -16.77 25.35
C ASN A 53 -19.87 -17.91 24.75
N SER A 54 -19.89 -19.07 25.42
CA SER A 54 -20.68 -20.23 24.99
C SER A 54 -22.19 -19.95 25.04
N ARG A 55 -22.67 -19.24 26.07
CA ARG A 55 -24.07 -18.79 26.16
C ARG A 55 -24.41 -17.79 25.07
N ASN A 56 -23.54 -16.81 24.81
CA ASN A 56 -23.74 -15.83 23.75
C ASN A 56 -23.84 -16.51 22.37
N MET A 57 -22.96 -17.47 22.09
CA MET A 57 -23.02 -18.26 20.86
C MET A 57 -24.32 -19.05 20.71
N ALA A 58 -24.85 -19.62 21.79
CA ALA A 58 -26.14 -20.30 21.77
C ALA A 58 -27.30 -19.33 21.48
N LEU A 59 -27.33 -18.18 22.17
CA LEU A 59 -28.33 -17.14 21.95
C LEU A 59 -28.29 -16.57 20.52
N CYS A 60 -27.10 -16.38 19.95
CA CYS A 60 -26.95 -15.95 18.56
C CYS A 60 -27.55 -16.98 17.58
N ARG A 61 -27.35 -18.28 17.82
CA ARG A 61 -27.95 -19.34 16.99
C ARG A 61 -29.47 -19.36 17.11
N GLU A 62 -29.99 -19.33 18.33
CA GLU A 62 -31.44 -19.26 18.57
C GLU A 62 -32.07 -18.04 17.90
N ARG A 63 -31.42 -16.87 18.00
CA ARG A 63 -31.81 -15.66 17.29
C ARG A 63 -31.85 -15.89 15.78
N ASP A 64 -30.82 -16.49 15.20
CA ASP A 64 -30.74 -16.73 13.75
C ASP A 64 -31.80 -17.72 13.26
N GLU A 65 -32.12 -18.74 14.06
CA GLU A 65 -33.22 -19.67 13.80
C GLU A 65 -34.59 -18.98 13.82
N ILE A 66 -34.85 -18.14 14.83
CA ILE A 66 -36.08 -17.34 14.90
C ILE A 66 -36.16 -16.38 13.71
N LEU A 67 -35.06 -15.68 13.41
CA LEU A 67 -34.99 -14.81 12.25
C LEU A 67 -35.27 -15.59 10.97
N ALA A 68 -34.73 -16.79 10.77
CA ALA A 68 -35.02 -17.58 9.56
C ALA A 68 -36.53 -17.79 9.35
N LEU A 69 -37.28 -18.04 10.43
CA LEU A 69 -38.72 -18.28 10.42
C LEU A 69 -39.60 -17.03 10.30
N MET A 70 -39.05 -15.83 10.54
CA MET A 70 -39.80 -14.58 10.46
C MET A 70 -40.11 -14.17 9.02
N ASP A 71 -41.24 -13.48 8.83
CA ASP A 71 -41.58 -12.86 7.55
C ASP A 71 -40.68 -11.64 7.25
N VAL A 72 -40.64 -11.22 5.98
CA VAL A 72 -39.77 -10.13 5.53
C VAL A 72 -40.08 -8.79 6.23
N LYS A 73 -41.35 -8.54 6.57
CA LYS A 73 -41.80 -7.30 7.19
C LYS A 73 -41.40 -7.24 8.66
N GLU A 74 -41.47 -8.35 9.37
CA GLU A 74 -41.04 -8.51 10.74
C GLU A 74 -39.52 -8.45 10.87
N LYS A 75 -38.78 -9.09 9.95
CA LYS A 75 -37.31 -8.94 9.81
C LYS A 75 -36.90 -7.48 9.68
N LEU A 76 -37.58 -6.72 8.81
CA LEU A 76 -37.28 -5.31 8.58
C LEU A 76 -37.50 -4.45 9.83
N LYS A 77 -38.54 -4.76 10.61
CA LYS A 77 -38.81 -4.10 11.89
C LYS A 77 -37.74 -4.43 12.92
N TYR A 78 -37.34 -5.70 13.01
CA TYR A 78 -36.28 -6.16 13.90
C TYR A 78 -34.96 -5.43 13.61
N GLU A 79 -34.49 -5.43 12.35
CA GLU A 79 -33.27 -4.74 11.94
C GLU A 79 -33.31 -3.24 12.27
N LYS A 80 -34.46 -2.59 12.10
CA LYS A 80 -34.64 -1.17 12.44
C LYS A 80 -34.65 -0.91 13.94
N SER A 81 -35.10 -1.89 14.74
CA SER A 81 -35.15 -1.79 16.20
C SER A 81 -33.88 -2.27 16.91
N LYS A 82 -32.99 -2.98 16.19
CA LYS A 82 -31.75 -3.52 16.72
C LYS A 82 -30.84 -2.37 17.16
N SER A 83 -30.47 -2.33 18.44
CA SER A 83 -29.42 -1.45 18.92
C SER A 83 -28.10 -1.86 18.27
N GLN A 84 -27.39 -0.91 17.63
CA GLN A 84 -26.07 -1.18 17.07
C GLN A 84 -25.16 -1.71 18.18
N SER A 85 -24.69 -2.95 18.02
CA SER A 85 -23.67 -3.47 18.93
C SER A 85 -22.35 -2.73 18.69
N ALA A 86 -21.43 -2.74 19.64
CA ALA A 86 -20.09 -2.19 19.40
C ALA A 86 -19.38 -2.89 18.21
N GLU A 87 -19.66 -4.18 17.96
CA GLU A 87 -19.17 -4.88 16.76
C GLU A 87 -19.80 -4.36 15.48
N ASP A 88 -21.11 -4.04 15.48
CA ASP A 88 -21.79 -3.44 14.33
C ASP A 88 -21.30 -2.00 14.07
N GLN A 89 -20.93 -1.28 15.14
CA GLN A 89 -20.48 0.11 15.09
C GLN A 89 -19.04 0.25 14.58
N TYR A 90 -18.16 -0.70 14.95
CA TYR A 90 -16.73 -0.66 14.61
C TYR A 90 -16.29 -1.70 13.56
N GLY A 91 -17.17 -2.59 13.12
CA GLY A 91 -16.84 -3.65 12.15
C GLY A 91 -16.42 -3.13 10.77
N ASN A 92 -16.80 -1.91 10.41
CA ASN A 92 -16.41 -1.27 9.14
C ASN A 92 -15.07 -0.54 9.18
N PHE A 93 -14.41 -0.48 10.36
CA PHE A 93 -13.12 0.17 10.50
C PHE A 93 -12.00 -0.84 10.20
N SER A 94 -11.05 -0.46 9.36
CA SER A 94 -9.82 -1.23 9.19
C SER A 94 -9.01 -1.26 10.48
N ALA A 95 -8.12 -2.25 10.62
CA ALA A 95 -7.23 -2.36 11.77
C ALA A 95 -6.43 -1.06 12.03
N THR A 96 -6.04 -0.35 10.97
CA THR A 96 -5.33 0.93 11.09
C THR A 96 -6.20 2.04 11.65
N GLU A 97 -7.47 2.07 11.31
CA GLU A 97 -8.40 3.08 11.81
C GLU A 97 -8.79 2.80 13.27
N LEU A 98 -8.96 1.53 13.64
CA LEU A 98 -9.17 1.11 15.03
C LEU A 98 -7.98 1.51 15.92
N ALA A 99 -6.75 1.34 15.42
CA ALA A 99 -5.55 1.79 16.14
C ALA A 99 -5.56 3.31 16.36
N VAL A 100 -6.01 4.09 15.37
CA VAL A 100 -6.14 5.55 15.49
C VAL A 100 -7.22 5.95 16.49
N LEU A 101 -8.37 5.25 16.51
CA LEU A 101 -9.41 5.48 17.53
C LEU A 101 -8.88 5.20 18.95
N GLY A 102 -8.02 4.19 19.11
CA GLY A 102 -7.36 3.85 20.37
C GLY A 102 -6.35 4.88 20.86
N ALA A 103 -5.67 5.57 19.93
CA ALA A 103 -4.55 6.47 20.24
C ALA A 103 -4.95 7.88 20.72
N CYS A 104 -6.23 8.26 20.62
CA CYS A 104 -6.71 9.58 21.10
C CYS A 104 -6.51 9.72 22.61
N ARG A 105 -5.80 10.77 23.04
CA ARG A 105 -5.60 11.11 24.46
C ARG A 105 -6.74 11.90 25.09
N CYS A 106 -7.73 12.32 24.31
CA CYS A 106 -8.91 13.02 24.83
C CYS A 106 -9.91 12.09 25.53
N ARG A 107 -9.54 10.81 25.76
CA ARG A 107 -10.38 9.86 26.51
C ARG A 107 -10.52 10.37 27.96
N GLY A 108 -11.72 10.83 28.29
CA GLY A 108 -12.14 11.07 29.67
C GLY A 108 -12.67 9.79 30.29
N SER A 109 -13.71 9.91 31.12
CA SER A 109 -14.39 8.77 31.76
C SER A 109 -15.30 7.98 30.81
N ASP A 110 -15.52 8.46 29.59
CA ASP A 110 -16.42 7.84 28.61
C ASP A 110 -15.70 6.71 27.84
N PRO A 111 -16.26 5.48 27.81
CA PRO A 111 -15.73 4.39 26.99
C PRO A 111 -15.76 4.66 25.47
N GLN A 112 -16.55 5.63 25.00
CA GLN A 112 -16.68 5.94 23.57
C GLN A 112 -15.48 6.76 23.04
N PRO A 113 -14.99 6.49 21.80
CA PRO A 113 -13.92 7.27 21.20
C PRO A 113 -14.32 8.74 20.98
N CYS A 114 -13.41 9.64 21.34
CA CYS A 114 -13.56 11.08 21.22
C CYS A 114 -13.84 11.52 19.75
N GLY A 115 -14.45 12.70 19.53
CA GLY A 115 -14.63 13.25 18.17
C GLY A 115 -13.32 13.43 17.40
N CYS A 116 -12.23 13.77 18.09
CA CYS A 116 -10.89 13.87 17.51
C CYS A 116 -10.38 12.52 16.97
N ALA A 117 -10.72 11.41 17.64
CA ALA A 117 -10.35 10.06 17.24
C ALA A 117 -11.04 9.70 15.92
N HIS A 118 -12.34 9.97 15.83
CA HIS A 118 -13.11 9.72 14.61
C HIS A 118 -12.61 10.57 13.44
N ALA A 119 -12.33 11.86 13.66
CA ALA A 119 -11.76 12.73 12.64
C ALA A 119 -10.37 12.22 12.18
N ALA A 120 -9.50 11.84 13.10
CA ALA A 120 -8.18 11.30 12.79
C ALA A 120 -8.27 9.97 12.02
N ALA A 121 -9.19 9.08 12.40
CA ALA A 121 -9.43 7.82 11.70
C ALA A 121 -9.93 8.07 10.26
N SER A 122 -10.86 9.01 10.08
CA SER A 122 -11.33 9.40 8.74
C SER A 122 -10.21 9.98 7.88
N LEU A 123 -9.41 10.91 8.42
CA LEU A 123 -8.26 11.47 7.70
C LEU A 123 -7.23 10.39 7.35
N LYS A 124 -7.01 9.41 8.22
CA LYS A 124 -6.11 8.29 7.95
C LYS A 124 -6.60 7.46 6.76
N ARG A 125 -7.89 7.19 6.67
CA ARG A 125 -8.53 6.53 5.52
C ARG A 125 -8.30 7.32 4.24
N ASP A 126 -8.52 8.63 4.27
CA ASP A 126 -8.34 9.50 3.11
C ASP A 126 -6.88 9.57 2.66
N ILE A 127 -5.93 9.61 3.60
CA ILE A 127 -4.49 9.55 3.29
C ILE A 127 -4.12 8.25 2.57
N ILE A 128 -4.68 7.11 2.98
CA ILE A 128 -4.41 5.83 2.32
C ILE A 128 -4.93 5.86 0.89
N LYS A 129 -6.19 6.27 0.69
CA LYS A 129 -6.80 6.39 -0.65
C LYS A 129 -6.01 7.32 -1.56
N LEU A 130 -5.58 8.48 -1.05
CA LEU A 130 -4.81 9.45 -1.84
C LEU A 130 -3.42 8.91 -2.21
N ARG A 131 -2.79 8.11 -1.34
CA ARG A 131 -1.52 7.45 -1.67
C ARG A 131 -1.68 6.44 -2.79
N GLU A 132 -2.72 5.60 -2.71
CA GLU A 132 -3.04 4.62 -3.76
C GLU A 132 -3.30 5.33 -5.11
N GLU A 133 -4.05 6.42 -5.10
CA GLU A 133 -4.31 7.21 -6.31
C GLU A 133 -3.02 7.81 -6.88
N ILE A 134 -2.15 8.37 -6.04
CA ILE A 134 -0.85 8.91 -6.46
C ILE A 134 0.00 7.81 -7.12
N ASP A 135 0.06 6.63 -6.53
CA ASP A 135 0.88 5.54 -7.07
C ASP A 135 0.31 5.02 -8.38
N LEU A 136 -1.02 4.94 -8.52
CA LEU A 136 -1.68 4.64 -9.79
C LEU A 136 -1.37 5.69 -10.87
N GLN A 137 -1.41 6.97 -10.53
CA GLN A 137 -1.08 8.05 -11.47
C GLN A 137 0.39 8.02 -11.90
N LYS A 138 1.31 7.70 -10.98
CA LYS A 138 2.72 7.50 -11.35
C LYS A 138 2.88 6.37 -12.35
N GLN A 139 2.23 5.24 -12.11
CA GLN A 139 2.28 4.10 -13.02
C GLN A 139 1.75 4.46 -14.41
N ARG A 140 0.58 5.12 -14.48
CA ARG A 140 0.02 5.59 -15.75
C ARG A 140 0.96 6.56 -16.47
N THR A 141 1.59 7.46 -15.71
CA THR A 141 2.54 8.42 -16.26
C THR A 141 3.75 7.68 -16.86
N GLU A 142 4.31 6.71 -16.16
CA GLU A 142 5.41 5.88 -16.64
C GLU A 142 5.03 5.11 -17.92
N GLU A 143 3.85 4.50 -17.96
CA GLU A 143 3.31 3.82 -19.13
C GLU A 143 3.16 4.78 -20.33
N THR A 144 2.69 6.01 -20.10
CA THR A 144 2.61 7.02 -21.16
C THR A 144 3.98 7.45 -21.67
N TYR A 145 4.98 7.60 -20.78
CA TYR A 145 6.36 7.92 -21.19
C TYR A 145 6.96 6.80 -22.06
N LEU A 146 6.77 5.54 -21.67
CA LEU A 146 7.21 4.39 -22.46
C LEU A 146 6.52 4.36 -23.84
N THR A 147 5.21 4.64 -23.87
CA THR A 147 4.42 4.68 -25.10
C THR A 147 4.90 5.79 -26.04
N VAL A 148 5.13 7.00 -25.51
CA VAL A 148 5.65 8.13 -26.28
C VAL A 148 7.05 7.82 -26.85
N ASP A 149 7.94 7.23 -26.06
CA ASP A 149 9.28 6.85 -26.55
C ASP A 149 9.21 5.77 -27.64
N ALA A 150 8.30 4.81 -27.51
CA ALA A 150 8.06 3.80 -28.55
C ALA A 150 7.58 4.43 -29.87
N TYR A 151 6.61 5.35 -29.81
CA TYR A 151 6.14 6.07 -30.99
C TYR A 151 7.23 6.94 -31.62
N ARG A 152 8.04 7.63 -30.79
CA ARG A 152 9.18 8.42 -31.27
C ARG A 152 10.15 7.56 -32.07
N LYS A 153 10.59 6.42 -31.51
CA LYS A 153 11.50 5.48 -32.19
C LYS A 153 10.91 4.94 -33.49
N ALA A 154 9.65 4.50 -33.47
CA ALA A 154 8.98 4.01 -34.67
C ALA A 154 8.88 5.10 -35.76
N PHE A 155 8.64 6.35 -35.37
CA PHE A 155 8.58 7.48 -36.30
C PHE A 155 9.96 7.81 -36.89
N GLU A 156 11.01 7.82 -36.08
CA GLU A 156 12.41 8.00 -36.52
C GLU A 156 12.83 6.91 -37.51
N GLU A 157 12.50 5.64 -37.21
CA GLU A 157 12.74 4.53 -38.12
C GLU A 157 12.02 4.73 -39.45
N GLN A 158 10.74 5.12 -39.41
CA GLN A 158 9.96 5.31 -40.63
C GLN A 158 10.47 6.49 -41.46
N LEU A 159 10.88 7.59 -40.83
CA LEU A 159 11.55 8.71 -41.48
C LEU A 159 12.84 8.28 -42.17
N SER A 160 13.67 7.48 -41.49
CA SER A 160 14.93 6.98 -42.07
C SER A 160 14.68 6.11 -43.30
N LYS A 161 13.71 5.19 -43.23
CA LYS A 161 13.30 4.32 -44.35
C LYS A 161 12.77 5.16 -45.52
N ASN A 162 11.91 6.14 -45.24
CA ASN A 162 11.33 7.01 -46.25
C ASN A 162 12.41 7.87 -46.94
N LYS A 163 13.37 8.41 -46.18
CA LYS A 163 14.50 9.15 -46.73
C LYS A 163 15.31 8.30 -47.70
N VAL A 164 15.61 7.04 -47.34
CA VAL A 164 16.32 6.10 -48.22
C VAL A 164 15.51 5.78 -49.48
N LEU A 165 14.21 5.52 -49.34
CA LEU A 165 13.33 5.26 -50.49
C LEU A 165 13.22 6.47 -51.43
N SER A 166 13.12 7.68 -50.87
CA SER A 166 13.06 8.93 -51.65
C SER A 166 14.33 9.14 -52.46
N VAL A 167 15.51 8.86 -51.90
CA VAL A 167 16.79 8.91 -52.63
C VAL A 167 16.79 7.88 -53.77
N LYS A 168 16.45 6.62 -53.50
CA LYS A 168 16.37 5.57 -54.54
C LYS A 168 15.40 5.93 -55.66
N LEU A 169 14.24 6.50 -55.32
CA LEU A 169 13.26 7.00 -56.29
C LEU A 169 13.86 8.11 -57.16
N SER A 170 14.59 9.05 -56.57
CA SER A 170 15.25 10.14 -57.32
C SER A 170 16.33 9.62 -58.28
N GLU A 171 17.09 8.58 -57.88
CA GLU A 171 18.11 7.94 -58.71
C GLU A 171 17.49 7.20 -59.92
N LEU A 172 16.35 6.54 -59.72
CA LEU A 172 15.60 5.87 -60.78
C LEU A 172 14.89 6.86 -61.72
N CYS A 173 14.53 8.04 -61.23
CA CYS A 173 13.86 9.10 -62.00
C CYS A 173 14.80 9.98 -62.82
N VAL A 174 16.12 9.77 -62.82
CA VAL A 174 17.03 10.46 -63.75
C VAL A 174 16.70 9.99 -65.19
N PRO A 175 16.17 10.86 -66.07
CA PRO A 175 15.81 10.43 -67.41
C PRO A 175 17.06 10.06 -68.19
N ALA A 176 17.15 8.81 -68.66
CA ALA A 176 18.04 8.44 -69.75
C ALA A 176 17.75 9.38 -70.93
N VAL A 177 18.63 10.36 -71.17
CA VAL A 177 18.45 11.35 -72.24
C VAL A 177 18.22 10.62 -73.56
N PRO A 178 17.08 10.84 -74.27
CA PRO A 178 16.82 10.15 -75.52
C PRO A 178 17.90 10.52 -76.54
N LYS A 179 18.55 9.52 -77.14
CA LYS A 179 19.58 9.67 -78.20
C LYS A 179 19.13 10.59 -79.35
N ALA A 180 17.81 10.80 -79.50
CA ALA A 180 17.19 11.72 -80.45
C ALA A 180 17.58 13.20 -80.27
N VAL A 181 17.80 13.69 -79.04
CA VAL A 181 18.14 15.10 -78.81
C VAL A 181 19.58 15.42 -79.23
N LYS A 182 20.50 14.47 -79.02
CA LYS A 182 21.90 14.60 -79.49
C LYS A 182 22.00 14.52 -81.01
N ALA A 183 21.20 13.66 -81.66
CA ALA A 183 21.14 13.56 -83.11
C ALA A 183 20.64 14.86 -83.77
N LYS A 184 19.61 15.51 -83.18
CA LYS A 184 19.07 16.78 -83.69
C LYS A 184 20.06 17.95 -83.55
N ALA A 185 20.82 17.98 -82.45
CA ALA A 185 21.88 18.98 -82.26
C ALA A 185 23.04 18.77 -83.25
N ALA A 186 23.44 17.52 -83.49
CA ALA A 186 24.48 17.19 -84.47
C ALA A 186 24.06 17.54 -85.91
N LEU A 187 22.81 17.22 -86.29
CA LEU A 187 22.24 17.62 -87.59
C LEU A 187 22.18 19.14 -87.75
N LYS A 188 21.77 19.87 -86.72
CA LYS A 188 21.72 21.34 -86.76
C LYS A 188 23.11 21.97 -86.92
N TRP A 189 24.13 21.39 -86.27
CA TRP A 189 25.52 21.82 -86.45
C TRP A 189 26.02 21.54 -87.87
N LEU A 190 25.76 20.34 -88.40
CA LEU A 190 26.21 19.95 -89.73
C LEU A 190 25.54 20.78 -90.84
N ILE A 191 24.26 21.13 -90.68
CA ILE A 191 23.55 22.05 -91.57
C ILE A 191 24.17 23.46 -91.53
N SER A 192 24.54 23.97 -90.36
CA SER A 192 25.22 25.27 -90.23
C SER A 192 26.55 25.29 -90.99
N VAL A 193 27.37 24.26 -90.79
CA VAL A 193 28.69 24.14 -91.44
C VAL A 193 28.56 24.06 -92.97
N LEU A 194 27.54 23.37 -93.49
CA LEU A 194 27.30 23.28 -94.93
C LEU A 194 26.75 24.58 -95.54
N ASN A 195 26.09 25.43 -94.75
CA ASN A 195 25.53 26.70 -95.20
C ASN A 195 26.61 27.81 -95.21
N ASP A 196 27.55 27.78 -94.26
CA ASP A 196 28.66 28.74 -94.18
C ASP A 196 29.78 28.46 -95.20
N GLY A 197 29.81 27.26 -95.82
CA GLY A 197 30.77 26.88 -96.86
C GLY A 197 30.36 27.22 -98.29
N ARG A 198 29.18 27.83 -98.53
CA ARG A 198 28.62 28.05 -99.89
C ARG A 198 28.65 29.51 -100.37
N SER A 199 29.32 30.42 -99.64
CA SER A 199 29.44 31.85 -99.99
C SER A 199 30.83 32.29 -100.47
N LEU A 200 31.62 31.38 -101.07
CA LEU A 200 32.98 31.68 -101.59
C LEU A 200 33.20 31.25 -103.05
N PHE A 201 32.14 31.12 -103.86
CA PHE A 201 32.23 31.13 -105.33
C PHE A 201 30.96 31.76 -105.92
N GLU A 202 30.96 33.09 -105.99
CA GLU A 202 30.42 33.90 -107.08
C GLU A 202 31.25 35.21 -107.15
#